data_AF-A0A1F6G181-F1
#
_entry.id   AF-A0A1F6G181-F1
#
_cell.length_a   1.000
_cell.length_b   1.000
_cell.length_c   1.000
_cell.angle_alpha   90.00
_cell.angle_beta   90.00
_cell.angle_gamma   90.00
#
_symmetry.space_group_name_H-M   'P 1'
#
loop_
_entity.id
_entity.type
_entity.pdbx_description
1 polymer ?
#
loop_
_entity_poly.entity_id
_entity_poly.type
_entity_poly.pdbx_seq_one_letter_code
_entity_poly.pdbx_strand_id
1 'polypeptide(L)'
;MAHEGGSSGWAWVIGIVILVLFSYFVVKAIPEDVPQTPATTQVIQGDKMAQADPMMVGTWRSNEDAKFTREFRADGTVVDAYEGDASASALGTWIIVDPTKEPQDMLGVPADSLMGLTVLKLTFSNGDIMYFGVNSLTETSLALTYIGRGNTLNFTRMQ
;
A
#
# COMPACT_ATOMS: atom_id res chain seq x y z
N MET A 1 39.66 -56.33 5.11
CA MET A 1 39.73 -54.98 5.68
C MET A 1 38.63 -54.17 4.99
N ALA A 2 37.41 -54.27 5.51
CA ALA A 2 36.78 -53.36 6.50
C ALA A 2 36.16 -52.14 5.77
N HIS A 3 34.82 -52.10 5.61
CA HIS A 3 33.83 -51.40 6.49
C HIS A 3 34.11 -49.88 6.52
N GLU A 4 33.22 -48.92 6.22
CA GLU A 4 31.76 -48.70 6.33
C GLU A 4 31.39 -47.49 5.44
N GLY A 5 30.15 -47.32 4.92
CA GLY A 5 29.01 -46.68 5.61
C GLY A 5 29.16 -45.14 5.63
N GLY A 6 28.21 -44.29 5.21
CA GLY A 6 26.83 -44.49 4.80
C GLY A 6 26.24 -43.17 4.28
N SER A 7 25.10 -43.32 3.59
CA SER A 7 24.16 -42.26 3.24
C SER A 7 23.73 -41.49 4.49
N SER A 8 23.85 -40.16 4.47
CA SER A 8 23.22 -39.29 5.45
C SER A 8 22.16 -38.43 4.75
N GLY A 9 20.96 -38.99 4.66
CA GLY A 9 19.75 -38.19 4.52
C GLY A 9 19.56 -37.34 5.77
N TRP A 10 19.23 -36.07 5.57
CA TRP A 10 18.63 -35.24 6.60
C TRP A 10 17.20 -34.94 6.16
N ALA A 11 16.33 -35.90 6.46
CA ALA A 11 14.92 -35.64 6.64
C ALA A 11 14.76 -34.80 7.92
N TRP A 12 14.23 -33.60 7.78
CA TRP A 12 13.39 -33.04 8.83
C TRP A 12 11.99 -32.89 8.24
N VAL A 13 11.15 -33.87 8.57
CA VAL A 13 9.70 -33.70 8.62
C VAL A 13 9.40 -33.25 10.04
N ILE A 14 8.78 -32.06 10.19
CA ILE A 14 7.76 -31.66 11.18
C ILE A 14 7.27 -30.32 10.58
N GLY A 15 6.08 -30.17 10.01
CA GLY A 15 4.80 -30.52 10.61
C GLY A 15 4.26 -29.32 11.40
N ILE A 16 3.97 -28.19 10.74
CA ILE A 16 3.16 -27.13 11.37
C ILE A 16 1.70 -27.33 10.97
N VAL A 17 1.01 -27.85 11.98
CA VAL A 17 -0.40 -28.13 12.13
C VAL A 17 -1.24 -26.87 11.88
N ILE A 18 -2.27 -27.01 11.02
CA ILE A 18 -3.42 -26.11 11.00
C ILE A 18 -4.14 -26.29 12.34
N LEU A 19 -4.06 -25.29 13.21
CA LEU A 19 -4.93 -25.19 14.39
C LEU A 19 -5.94 -24.08 14.16
N VAL A 20 -7.07 -24.47 13.56
CA VAL A 20 -8.36 -23.89 13.91
C VAL A 20 -8.67 -24.37 15.32
N LEU A 21 -8.62 -23.46 16.31
CA LEU A 21 -9.27 -23.67 17.59
C LEU A 21 -10.10 -22.45 17.96
N PHE A 22 -11.35 -22.54 17.50
CA PHE A 22 -12.52 -22.09 18.23
C PHE A 22 -12.49 -22.64 19.66
N SER A 23 -12.39 -21.76 20.65
CA SER A 23 -12.69 -22.06 22.06
C SER A 23 -12.72 -20.75 22.84
N TYR A 24 -13.61 -20.48 23.79
CA TYR A 24 -14.78 -21.14 24.33
C TYR A 24 -15.53 -20.01 25.03
N PHE A 25 -16.86 -19.97 24.94
CA PHE A 25 -17.66 -19.17 25.86
C PHE A 25 -17.31 -19.59 27.31
N VAL A 26 -16.75 -18.67 28.08
CA VAL A 26 -16.85 -18.69 29.54
C VAL A 26 -17.55 -17.39 29.92
N VAL A 27 -18.88 -17.45 29.91
CA VAL A 27 -19.71 -16.57 30.72
C VAL A 27 -19.41 -16.91 32.17
N LYS A 28 -18.58 -16.08 32.81
CA LYS A 28 -18.60 -15.95 34.26
C LYS A 28 -19.17 -14.58 34.58
N ALA A 29 -20.23 -14.59 35.38
CA ALA A 29 -21.02 -13.45 35.80
C ALA A 29 -20.15 -12.24 36.19
N ILE A 30 -20.35 -11.14 35.48
CA ILE A 30 -19.82 -9.82 35.84
C ILE A 30 -20.75 -9.29 36.94
N PRO A 31 -20.26 -8.98 38.16
CA PRO A 31 -21.04 -8.19 39.10
C PRO A 31 -21.32 -6.82 38.48
N GLU A 32 -22.59 -6.46 38.40
CA GLU A 32 -23.04 -5.11 38.06
C GLU A 32 -22.39 -4.09 39.01
N ASP A 33 -22.08 -2.91 38.48
CA ASP A 33 -21.62 -1.71 39.19
C ASP A 33 -20.10 -1.47 39.28
N VAL A 34 -19.42 -1.51 38.13
CA VAL A 34 -18.19 -0.73 37.94
C VAL A 34 -18.49 0.41 36.95
N PRO A 35 -18.30 1.69 37.33
CA PRO A 35 -18.41 2.80 36.39
C PRO A 35 -17.47 2.54 35.22
N GLN A 36 -18.03 2.37 34.02
CA GLN A 36 -17.26 2.28 32.79
C GLN A 36 -16.58 3.64 32.60
N THR A 37 -15.33 3.75 33.04
CA THR A 37 -14.39 4.69 32.42
C THR A 37 -14.39 4.34 30.94
N PRO A 38 -14.82 5.22 30.02
CA PRO A 38 -14.68 4.92 28.61
C PRO A 38 -13.18 4.74 28.37
N ALA A 39 -12.80 3.51 28.00
CA ALA A 39 -11.51 3.26 27.41
C ALA A 39 -11.48 4.13 26.16
N THR A 40 -10.81 5.28 26.28
CA THR A 40 -10.41 6.09 25.15
C THR A 40 -9.62 5.17 24.24
N THR A 41 -10.30 4.64 23.22
CA THR A 41 -9.66 4.24 21.98
C THR A 41 -8.86 5.45 21.56
N GLN A 42 -7.56 5.41 21.84
CA GLN A 42 -6.62 6.36 21.27
C GLN A 42 -6.64 6.06 19.77
N VAL A 43 -7.57 6.71 19.08
CA VAL A 43 -7.44 7.06 17.68
C VAL A 43 -6.06 7.69 17.61
N ILE A 44 -5.11 6.97 17.00
CA ILE A 44 -3.85 7.56 16.56
C ILE A 44 -4.25 8.58 15.50
N GLN A 45 -4.62 9.76 15.97
CA GLN A 45 -4.73 10.98 15.20
C GLN A 45 -3.30 11.47 15.04
N GLY A 46 -2.54 10.74 14.24
CA GLY A 46 -1.16 11.04 13.89
C GLY A 46 -1.15 11.67 12.51
N ASP A 47 -1.16 12.99 12.52
CA ASP A 47 -1.04 13.87 11.36
C ASP A 47 -2.14 13.76 10.31
N LYS A 48 -2.72 14.91 10.02
CA LYS A 48 -3.56 15.17 8.87
C LYS A 48 -2.79 14.71 7.64
N MET A 49 -2.97 13.45 7.22
CA MET A 49 -2.51 12.95 5.93
C MET A 49 -2.87 14.06 4.95
N ALA A 50 -1.85 14.62 4.29
CA ALA A 50 -2.01 15.72 3.35
C ALA A 50 -3.27 15.44 2.53
N GLN A 51 -4.28 16.29 2.73
CA GLN A 51 -5.67 15.99 2.46
C GLN A 51 -5.78 15.38 1.06
N ALA A 52 -6.07 14.07 1.01
CA ALA A 52 -6.22 13.33 -0.24
C ALA A 52 -7.16 14.13 -1.16
N ASP A 53 -6.70 14.45 -2.37
CA ASP A 53 -7.55 15.14 -3.34
C ASP A 53 -8.76 14.23 -3.65
N PRO A 54 -10.00 14.64 -3.33
CA PRO A 54 -11.17 13.79 -3.57
C PRO A 54 -11.34 13.41 -5.05
N MET A 55 -10.81 14.20 -5.99
CA MET A 55 -10.84 13.86 -7.42
C MET A 55 -9.91 12.70 -7.77
N MET A 56 -8.84 12.49 -7.00
CA MET A 56 -7.91 11.37 -7.21
C MET A 56 -8.53 10.03 -6.82
N VAL A 57 -9.44 10.02 -5.84
CA VAL A 57 -10.06 8.80 -5.32
C VAL A 57 -10.89 8.11 -6.39
N GLY A 58 -10.66 6.81 -6.59
CA GLY A 58 -11.35 5.97 -7.56
C GLY A 58 -10.40 5.01 -8.28
N THR A 59 -10.97 4.23 -9.20
CA THR A 59 -10.22 3.28 -10.02
C THR A 59 -9.89 3.88 -11.37
N TRP A 60 -8.62 3.80 -11.75
CA TRP A 60 -8.05 4.38 -12.95
C TRP A 60 -7.44 3.26 -13.80
N ARG A 61 -7.90 3.12 -15.04
CA ARG A 61 -7.35 2.14 -15.98
C ARG A 61 -6.31 2.81 -16.87
N SER A 62 -5.17 2.17 -17.07
CA SER A 62 -4.13 2.69 -17.97
C SER A 62 -4.62 2.75 -19.41
N ASN A 63 -4.21 3.81 -20.11
CA ASN A 63 -4.49 3.98 -21.54
C ASN A 63 -3.51 3.20 -22.40
N GLU A 64 -2.32 2.89 -21.88
CA GLU A 64 -1.27 2.13 -22.55
C GLU A 64 -1.36 0.62 -22.28
N ASP A 65 -1.91 0.21 -21.13
CA ASP A 65 -2.21 -1.18 -20.79
C ASP A 65 -3.59 -1.32 -20.16
N ALA A 66 -4.55 -1.81 -20.95
CA ALA A 66 -5.92 -1.98 -20.53
C ALA A 66 -6.11 -2.98 -19.37
N LYS A 67 -5.13 -3.87 -19.12
CA LYS A 67 -5.17 -4.82 -18.00
C LYS A 67 -4.69 -4.20 -16.70
N PHE A 68 -3.97 -3.08 -16.76
CA PHE A 68 -3.47 -2.40 -15.58
C PHE A 68 -4.49 -1.40 -15.04
N THR A 69 -4.77 -1.51 -13.75
CA THR A 69 -5.60 -0.55 -13.01
C THR A 69 -4.88 -0.09 -11.74
N ARG A 70 -5.15 1.15 -11.35
CA ARG A 70 -4.71 1.76 -10.11
C ARG A 70 -5.92 2.33 -9.38
N GLU A 71 -6.19 1.86 -8.18
CA GLU A 71 -7.23 2.37 -7.30
C GLU A 71 -6.60 3.25 -6.21
N PHE A 72 -7.02 4.50 -6.11
CA PHE A 72 -6.74 5.36 -4.97
C PHE A 72 -7.96 5.40 -4.06
N ARG A 73 -7.81 5.01 -2.80
CA ARG A 73 -8.88 5.04 -1.80
C ARG A 73 -8.78 6.27 -0.93
N ALA A 74 -9.93 6.71 -0.41
CA ALA A 74 -10.03 7.88 0.47
C ALA A 74 -9.31 7.71 1.81
N ASP A 75 -9.04 6.47 2.23
CA ASP A 75 -8.28 6.13 3.43
C ASP A 75 -6.74 6.20 3.22
N GLY A 76 -6.29 6.60 2.03
CA GLY A 76 -4.88 6.64 1.68
C GLY A 76 -4.31 5.31 1.18
N THR A 77 -5.13 4.29 0.95
CA THR A 77 -4.70 3.03 0.33
C THR A 77 -4.58 3.20 -1.18
N VAL A 78 -3.53 2.64 -1.79
CA VAL A 78 -3.41 2.46 -3.23
C VAL A 78 -3.34 0.97 -3.58
N VAL A 79 -4.05 0.57 -4.63
CA VAL A 79 -4.01 -0.80 -5.16
C VAL A 79 -3.68 -0.74 -6.64
N ASP A 80 -2.55 -1.32 -7.02
CA ASP A 80 -2.26 -1.63 -8.41
C ASP A 80 -2.70 -3.07 -8.68
N ALA A 81 -3.38 -3.31 -9.80
CA ALA A 81 -3.86 -4.63 -10.17
C ALA A 81 -3.70 -4.90 -11.67
N TYR A 82 -3.41 -6.16 -12.01
CA TYR A 82 -3.38 -6.66 -13.37
C TYR A 82 -4.53 -7.65 -13.61
N GLU A 83 -5.34 -7.41 -14.64
CA GLU A 83 -6.39 -8.34 -15.03
C GLU A 83 -5.81 -9.70 -15.45
N GLY A 84 -6.40 -10.77 -14.91
CA GLY A 84 -6.02 -12.15 -15.20
C GLY A 84 -5.03 -12.75 -14.20
N ASP A 85 -4.51 -11.97 -13.26
CA ASP A 85 -3.65 -12.45 -12.18
C ASP A 85 -3.91 -11.71 -10.86
N ALA A 86 -4.75 -12.31 -10.01
CA ALA A 86 -5.04 -11.76 -8.68
C ALA A 86 -3.81 -11.73 -7.75
N SER A 87 -2.76 -12.51 -8.05
CA SER A 87 -1.51 -12.46 -7.30
C SER A 87 -0.58 -11.34 -7.77
N ALA A 88 -0.86 -10.73 -8.92
CA ALA A 88 -0.15 -9.57 -9.47
C ALA A 88 -0.71 -8.22 -8.99
N SER A 89 -1.39 -8.20 -7.83
CA SER A 89 -1.80 -6.94 -7.19
C SER A 89 -0.73 -6.43 -6.22
N ALA A 90 -0.40 -5.14 -6.30
CA ALA A 90 0.46 -4.48 -5.32
C ALA A 90 -0.36 -3.53 -4.44
N LEU A 91 -0.35 -3.79 -3.13
CA LEU A 91 -1.00 -2.96 -2.11
C LEU A 91 0.01 -2.00 -1.50
N GLY A 92 -0.40 -0.74 -1.34
CA GLY A 92 0.40 0.29 -0.71
C GLY A 92 -0.42 1.43 -0.10
N THR A 93 0.28 2.48 0.30
CA THR A 93 -0.29 3.75 0.73
C THR A 93 0.07 4.86 -0.24
N TRP A 94 -0.76 5.89 -0.34
CA TRP A 94 -0.48 7.10 -1.09
C TRP A 94 -0.75 8.35 -0.25
N ILE A 95 0.09 9.37 -0.46
CA ILE A 95 -0.06 10.70 0.13
C ILE A 95 0.44 11.77 -0.83
N ILE A 96 -0.07 13.00 -0.69
CA ILE A 96 0.54 14.18 -1.30
C ILE A 96 1.68 14.65 -0.38
N VAL A 97 2.83 14.96 -0.95
CA VAL A 97 4.02 15.35 -0.18
C VAL A 97 4.57 16.69 -0.64
N ASP A 98 5.28 17.34 0.28
CA ASP A 98 6.14 18.47 -0.03
C ASP A 98 7.48 17.91 -0.51
N PRO A 99 7.85 18.07 -1.80
CA PRO A 99 9.06 17.47 -2.34
C PRO A 99 10.34 17.98 -1.67
N THR A 100 10.32 19.16 -1.04
CA THR A 100 11.49 19.72 -0.33
C THR A 100 11.79 18.98 0.98
N LYS A 101 10.86 18.15 1.47
CA LYS A 101 11.00 17.36 2.69
C LYS A 101 11.34 15.89 2.43
N GLU A 102 11.41 15.48 1.16
CA GLU A 102 11.70 14.11 0.77
C GLU A 102 13.21 13.92 0.49
N PRO A 103 13.76 12.70 0.68
CA PRO A 103 15.16 12.41 0.39
C PRO A 103 15.49 12.64 -1.09
N GLN A 104 16.50 13.49 -1.36
CA GLN A 104 16.86 13.89 -2.73
C GLN A 104 17.34 12.73 -3.60
N ASP A 105 18.03 11.77 -3.00
CA ASP A 105 18.49 10.54 -3.65
C ASP A 105 17.32 9.67 -4.14
N MET A 106 16.16 9.73 -3.47
CA MET A 106 14.96 9.02 -3.89
C MET A 106 14.18 9.74 -5.00
N LEU A 107 14.19 11.08 -5.03
CA LEU A 107 13.51 11.85 -6.08
C LEU A 107 14.22 11.73 -7.44
N GLY A 108 15.56 11.62 -7.45
CA GLY A 108 16.34 11.54 -8.69
C GLY A 108 16.35 12.84 -9.52
N VAL A 109 15.76 13.91 -9.00
CA VAL A 109 15.80 15.28 -9.54
C VAL A 109 15.89 16.27 -8.38
N PRO A 110 16.41 17.50 -8.59
CA PRO A 110 16.39 18.53 -7.55
C PRO A 110 14.96 18.85 -7.10
N ALA A 111 14.68 18.85 -5.79
CA ALA A 111 13.36 19.18 -5.26
C ALA A 111 12.85 20.56 -5.69
N ASP A 112 13.74 21.54 -5.86
CA ASP A 112 13.38 22.89 -6.32
C ASP A 112 12.73 22.89 -7.71
N SER A 113 13.05 21.90 -8.56
CA SER A 113 12.41 21.75 -9.88
C SER A 113 10.96 21.24 -9.81
N LEU A 114 10.54 20.76 -8.65
CA LEU A 114 9.19 20.24 -8.39
C LEU A 114 8.31 21.26 -7.65
N MET A 115 8.84 22.46 -7.37
CA MET A 115 8.08 23.50 -6.70
C MET A 115 6.82 23.88 -7.50
N GLY A 116 5.69 23.93 -6.82
CA GLY A 116 4.39 24.23 -7.42
C GLY A 116 3.71 23.04 -8.10
N LEU A 117 4.34 21.86 -8.14
CA LEU A 117 3.69 20.63 -8.59
C LEU A 117 3.04 19.89 -7.41
N THR A 118 1.89 19.27 -7.67
CA THR A 118 1.35 18.26 -6.76
C THR A 118 2.18 16.98 -6.91
N VAL A 119 2.87 16.58 -5.84
CA VAL A 119 3.69 15.37 -5.80
C VAL A 119 3.00 14.31 -4.96
N LEU A 120 2.75 13.15 -5.57
CA LEU A 120 2.30 11.94 -4.89
C LEU A 120 3.50 11.10 -4.50
N LYS A 121 3.45 10.54 -3.30
CA LYS A 121 4.31 9.47 -2.84
C LYS A 121 3.47 8.22 -2.67
N LEU A 122 3.84 7.15 -3.37
CA LEU A 122 3.31 5.81 -3.18
C LEU A 122 4.34 4.98 -2.42
N THR A 123 3.89 4.20 -1.44
CA THR A 123 4.72 3.28 -0.68
C THR A 123 4.05 1.93 -0.64
N PHE A 124 4.64 0.95 -1.32
CA PHE A 124 4.09 -0.40 -1.43
C PHE A 124 4.56 -1.31 -0.30
N SER A 125 3.79 -2.35 -0.03
CA SER A 125 4.05 -3.34 1.03
C SER A 125 5.37 -4.12 0.84
N ASN A 126 5.91 -4.17 -0.37
CA ASN A 126 7.23 -4.74 -0.66
C ASN A 126 8.40 -3.78 -0.36
N GLY A 127 8.11 -2.55 0.09
CA GLY A 127 9.11 -1.51 0.40
C GLY A 127 9.41 -0.56 -0.76
N ASP A 128 8.81 -0.76 -1.94
CA ASP A 128 9.00 0.14 -3.07
C ASP A 128 8.37 1.50 -2.80
N ILE A 129 9.13 2.57 -3.05
CA ILE A 129 8.68 3.95 -2.98
C ILE A 129 8.73 4.56 -4.37
N MET A 130 7.62 5.17 -4.79
CA MET A 130 7.52 5.86 -6.07
C MET A 130 7.00 7.27 -5.87
N TYR A 131 7.59 8.23 -6.58
CA TYR A 131 7.13 9.62 -6.60
C TYR A 131 6.54 9.94 -7.96
N PHE A 132 5.36 10.56 -7.97
CA PHE A 132 4.69 10.99 -9.18
C PHE A 132 4.32 12.46 -9.13
N GLY A 133 4.61 13.20 -10.19
CA GLY A 133 4.00 14.51 -10.43
C GLY A 133 2.61 14.33 -11.04
N VAL A 134 1.61 15.03 -10.53
CA VAL A 134 0.26 15.06 -11.12
C VAL A 134 0.25 16.11 -12.22
N ASN A 135 0.26 15.68 -13.48
CA ASN A 135 0.24 16.59 -14.64
C ASN A 135 -1.18 17.10 -14.94
N SER A 136 -2.19 16.24 -14.76
CA SER A 136 -3.60 16.55 -15.01
C SER A 136 -4.48 15.62 -14.18
N LEU A 137 -5.55 16.16 -13.63
CA LEU A 137 -6.58 15.42 -12.89
C LEU A 137 -7.94 16.02 -13.21
N THR A 138 -8.83 15.22 -13.77
CA THR A 138 -10.22 15.57 -14.06
C THR A 138 -11.16 14.49 -13.52
N GLU A 139 -12.47 14.64 -13.73
CA GLU A 139 -13.43 13.59 -13.33
C GLU A 139 -13.25 12.26 -14.08
N THR A 140 -12.59 12.28 -15.25
CA THR A 140 -12.49 11.11 -16.15
C THR A 140 -11.07 10.79 -16.61
N SER A 141 -10.10 11.68 -16.39
CA SER A 141 -8.70 11.49 -16.80
C SER A 141 -7.71 11.82 -15.70
N LEU A 142 -6.61 11.07 -15.67
CA LEU A 142 -5.48 11.26 -14.77
C LEU A 142 -4.18 11.08 -15.56
N ALA A 143 -3.24 12.01 -15.39
CA ALA A 143 -1.90 11.91 -15.96
C ALA A 143 -0.84 12.06 -14.85
N LEU A 144 0.04 11.07 -14.72
CA LEU A 144 1.08 11.00 -13.71
C LEU A 144 2.47 10.90 -14.35
N THR A 145 3.40 11.79 -14.01
CA THR A 145 4.81 11.64 -14.40
C THR A 145 5.59 10.93 -13.31
N TYR A 146 6.27 9.82 -13.60
CA TYR A 146 7.22 9.22 -12.67
C TYR A 146 8.41 10.17 -12.46
N ILE A 147 8.58 10.70 -11.25
CA ILE A 147 9.68 11.60 -10.90
C ILE A 147 11.01 10.83 -10.85
N GLY A 148 12.03 11.34 -11.53
CA GLY A 148 13.34 10.68 -11.68
C GLY A 148 13.47 9.78 -12.92
N ARG A 149 12.36 9.33 -13.52
CA ARG A 149 12.35 8.56 -14.78
C ARG A 149 11.76 9.34 -15.96
N GLY A 150 10.84 10.27 -15.69
CA GLY A 150 10.24 11.16 -16.67
C GLY A 150 9.15 10.55 -17.54
N ASN A 151 8.86 9.24 -17.44
CA ASN A 151 7.76 8.64 -18.17
C ASN A 151 6.40 9.10 -17.59
N THR A 152 5.47 9.44 -18.48
CA THR A 152 4.09 9.78 -18.12
C THR A 152 3.20 8.56 -18.28
N LEU A 153 2.35 8.32 -17.29
CA LEU A 153 1.30 7.31 -17.28
C LEU A 153 -0.03 8.02 -17.44
N ASN A 154 -0.84 7.60 -18.41
CA ASN A 154 -2.15 8.19 -18.65
C ASN A 154 -3.23 7.18 -18.30
N PHE A 155 -4.27 7.67 -17.63
CA PHE A 155 -5.36 6.84 -17.18
C PHE A 155 -6.71 7.43 -17.53
N THR A 156 -7.68 6.54 -17.68
CA THR A 156 -9.10 6.86 -17.75
C THR A 156 -9.78 6.31 -16.51
N ARG A 157 -10.67 7.09 -15.89
CA ARG A 157 -11.45 6.64 -14.74
C ARG A 157 -12.39 5.52 -15.15
N MET A 158 -12.47 4.49 -14.34
CA MET A 158 -13.48 3.44 -14.48
C MET A 158 -14.80 3.94 -13.89
N GLN A 159 -15.91 3.55 -14.52
CA GLN A 159 -17.28 3.88 -14.08
C GLN A 159 -17.72 2.97 -12.94
#